data_AF-A0A4S4EH21-F1
#
_entry.id   AF-A0A4S4EH21-F1
#
_cell.length_a   1.000
_cell.length_b   1.000
_cell.length_c   1.000
_cell.angle_alpha   90.00
_cell.angle_beta   90.00
_cell.angle_gamma   90.00
#
_symmetry.space_group_name_H-M   'P 1'
#
loop_
_entity.id
_entity.type
_entity.pdbx_description
1 polymer ?
#
loop_
_entity_poly.entity_id
_entity_poly.type
_entity_poly.pdbx_seq_one_letter_code
_entity_poly.pdbx_strand_id
1 'polypeptide(L)'
;MDSSDSNSSTHFERERHVRFLEMMYELLPSEYQGQEINRLTLAYFAISGLHMLGALDRVDKEGAINWVLSLQAHPKNESELKNRQFYGFHGSRSSQFQPNDSAVWIPNGSHLASTYCALAILKTFRYNLSHMDSELILKSMKNLQQPDGSFMPIHTGAERDLRFVFCAAAICSMLDDWSGMDKEKAKDYILNCQSYDGGFGLIPGSESHGGATYCAVASLRLMGFIEDDVLSKGASSSIINVPLLLDWSLQRLAADGGFQGRPNKPSDTCYAFWVGGVLRILGAHKFIDEKALRQFLLTCQSQYGGFSKFPGQLPDLYHSYYGFSAFSMLEEPGVNPICQLGFLVLLLVFDVSNNRLASPIPVALGNRTGNLVRFNTSSYVGNKDLYGYPLAPLKSKGLLIMAIVGIGLGSGLLSLVLSFSVVCIWLRVFEQNMTVEEGKISQLMPDY
;
A
#
# COMPACT_ATOMS: atom_id res chain seq x y z
N MET A 1 -2.32 -40.08 -11.33
CA MET A 1 -2.96 -39.11 -12.23
C MET A 1 -4.15 -38.56 -11.50
N ASP A 2 -3.98 -37.42 -10.86
CA ASP A 2 -5.04 -36.44 -10.65
C ASP A 2 -4.34 -35.10 -10.55
N SER A 3 -4.25 -34.46 -11.71
CA SER A 3 -3.75 -33.11 -11.93
C SER A 3 -4.78 -32.15 -11.35
N SER A 4 -4.55 -31.67 -10.14
CA SER A 4 -5.10 -30.38 -9.74
C SER A 4 -4.26 -29.31 -10.43
N ASP A 5 -4.56 -29.02 -11.68
CA ASP A 5 -4.13 -27.79 -12.34
C ASP A 5 -4.61 -26.63 -11.48
N SER A 6 -3.70 -26.06 -10.69
CA SER A 6 -3.92 -24.79 -10.03
C SER A 6 -4.10 -23.77 -11.15
N ASN A 7 -5.33 -23.33 -11.33
CA ASN A 7 -5.77 -22.37 -12.33
C ASN A 7 -5.07 -21.02 -12.06
N SER A 8 -3.78 -20.90 -12.40
CA SER A 8 -3.03 -19.65 -12.26
C SER A 8 -3.66 -18.65 -13.22
N SER A 9 -4.28 -17.61 -12.69
CA SER A 9 -4.91 -16.59 -13.53
C SER A 9 -3.89 -16.05 -14.53
N THR A 10 -4.20 -16.18 -15.82
CA THR A 10 -3.41 -15.62 -16.93
C THR A 10 -3.63 -14.11 -17.10
N HIS A 11 -4.56 -13.54 -16.33
CA HIS A 11 -5.00 -12.16 -16.42
C HIS A 11 -4.83 -11.42 -15.08
N PHE A 12 -4.56 -10.13 -15.18
CA PHE A 12 -4.51 -9.21 -14.06
C PHE A 12 -5.92 -8.96 -13.51
N GLU A 13 -6.17 -9.33 -12.25
CA GLU A 13 -7.52 -9.34 -11.67
C GLU A 13 -7.84 -8.02 -10.95
N ARG A 14 -7.87 -6.91 -11.70
CA ARG A 14 -8.05 -5.54 -11.17
C ARG A 14 -9.10 -5.41 -10.07
N GLU A 15 -10.32 -5.89 -10.30
CA GLU A 15 -11.41 -5.74 -9.31
C GLU A 15 -11.13 -6.46 -8.00
N ARG A 16 -10.48 -7.62 -8.02
CA ARG A 16 -10.09 -8.32 -6.78
C ARG A 16 -9.04 -7.52 -6.01
N HIS A 17 -8.08 -6.94 -6.72
CA HIS A 17 -7.09 -6.06 -6.10
C HIS A 17 -7.72 -4.82 -5.47
N VAL A 18 -8.70 -4.19 -6.13
CA VAL A 18 -9.46 -3.08 -5.56
C VAL A 18 -10.18 -3.52 -4.28
N ARG A 19 -10.89 -4.65 -4.29
CA ARG A 19 -11.56 -5.18 -3.08
C ARG A 19 -10.59 -5.48 -1.94
N PHE A 20 -9.44 -6.08 -2.25
CA PHE A 20 -8.39 -6.31 -1.26
C PHE A 20 -7.94 -4.99 -0.60
N LEU A 21 -7.66 -3.96 -1.40
CA LEU A 21 -7.23 -2.67 -0.87
C LEU A 21 -8.32 -1.94 -0.10
N GLU A 22 -9.58 -2.00 -0.54
CA GLU A 22 -10.73 -1.46 0.21
C GLU A 22 -10.84 -2.12 1.60
N MET A 23 -10.73 -3.44 1.67
CA MET A 23 -10.73 -4.16 2.95
C MET A 23 -9.58 -3.71 3.85
N MET A 24 -8.37 -3.62 3.31
CA MET A 24 -7.18 -3.19 4.07
C MET A 24 -7.24 -1.72 4.50
N TYR A 25 -7.93 -0.87 3.73
CA TYR A 25 -8.18 0.54 4.07
C TYR A 25 -9.19 0.66 5.23
N GLU A 26 -10.28 -0.10 5.18
CA GLU A 26 -11.35 -0.07 6.19
C GLU A 26 -10.91 -0.72 7.51
N LEU A 27 -10.29 -1.91 7.44
CA LEU A 27 -9.91 -2.67 8.62
C LEU A 27 -8.68 -3.55 8.36
N LEU A 28 -7.58 -3.25 9.06
CA LEU A 28 -6.39 -4.07 9.04
C LEU A 28 -6.59 -5.38 9.85
N PRO A 29 -6.19 -6.55 9.31
CA PRO A 29 -6.17 -7.81 10.05
C PRO A 29 -5.25 -7.78 11.28
N SER A 30 -5.48 -8.70 12.23
CA SER A 30 -4.71 -8.81 13.50
C SER A 30 -3.21 -8.96 13.29
N GLU A 31 -2.79 -9.50 12.16
CA GLU A 31 -1.40 -9.76 11.81
C GLU A 31 -0.62 -8.45 11.56
N TYR A 32 -1.33 -7.35 11.33
CA TYR A 32 -0.76 -6.00 11.25
C TYR A 32 -0.68 -5.31 12.61
N GLN A 33 -1.07 -5.96 13.71
CA GLN A 33 -0.94 -5.36 15.05
C GLN A 33 0.51 -5.00 15.39
N GLY A 34 1.48 -5.81 14.96
CA GLY A 34 2.91 -5.51 15.11
C GLY A 34 3.38 -4.29 14.30
N GLN A 35 2.55 -3.82 13.36
CA GLN A 35 2.80 -2.66 12.51
C GLN A 35 2.05 -1.41 13.00
N GLU A 36 1.63 -1.39 14.26
CA GLU A 36 0.87 -0.28 14.86
C GLU A 36 1.57 1.07 14.70
N ILE A 37 2.89 1.14 14.85
CA ILE A 37 3.66 2.39 14.66
C ILE A 37 3.75 2.83 13.20
N ASN A 38 3.28 2.01 12.26
CA ASN A 38 3.45 2.16 10.82
C ASN A 38 2.12 2.30 10.07
N ARG A 39 1.00 2.57 10.76
CA ARG A 39 -0.33 2.69 10.15
C ARG A 39 -0.37 3.69 9.00
N LEU A 40 0.33 4.81 9.12
CA LEU A 40 0.41 5.81 8.06
C LEU A 40 1.07 5.28 6.79
N THR A 41 2.09 4.44 6.92
CA THR A 41 2.74 3.76 5.79
C THR A 41 1.81 2.73 5.16
N LEU A 42 1.07 1.98 5.96
CA LEU A 42 0.07 1.02 5.47
C LEU A 42 -1.07 1.73 4.72
N ALA A 43 -1.56 2.86 5.26
CA ALA A 43 -2.55 3.71 4.61
C ALA A 43 -2.02 4.26 3.28
N TYR A 44 -0.74 4.64 3.21
CA TYR A 44 -0.09 5.04 1.97
C TYR A 44 -0.14 3.92 0.93
N PHE A 45 0.26 2.70 1.27
CA PHE A 45 0.18 1.56 0.35
C PHE A 45 -1.25 1.30 -0.14
N ALA A 46 -2.24 1.37 0.75
CA ALA A 46 -3.64 1.15 0.39
C ALA A 46 -4.19 2.27 -0.53
N ILE A 47 -4.05 3.53 -0.14
CA ILE A 47 -4.60 4.69 -0.85
C ILE A 47 -3.89 4.88 -2.20
N SER A 48 -2.56 4.82 -2.23
CA SER A 48 -1.80 4.96 -3.46
C SER A 48 -1.99 3.74 -4.37
N GLY A 49 -2.18 2.53 -3.82
CA GLY A 49 -2.61 1.36 -4.57
C GLY A 49 -3.97 1.57 -5.25
N LEU A 50 -4.98 2.08 -4.53
CA LEU A 50 -6.29 2.40 -5.09
C LEU A 50 -6.20 3.48 -6.16
N HIS A 51 -5.33 4.48 -5.98
CA HIS A 51 -5.06 5.48 -7.00
C HIS A 51 -4.47 4.88 -8.29
N MET A 52 -3.45 4.02 -8.17
CA MET A 52 -2.87 3.31 -9.32
C MET A 52 -3.89 2.43 -10.02
N LEU A 53 -4.80 1.79 -9.26
CA LEU A 53 -5.87 1.01 -9.86
C LEU A 53 -7.01 1.88 -10.38
N GLY A 54 -6.98 3.21 -10.28
CA GLY A 54 -8.05 4.09 -10.75
C GLY A 54 -9.35 3.95 -9.95
N ALA A 55 -9.24 3.66 -8.66
CA ALA A 55 -10.33 3.45 -7.71
C ALA A 55 -10.22 4.39 -6.49
N LEU A 56 -9.63 5.59 -6.67
CA LEU A 56 -9.46 6.57 -5.59
C LEU A 56 -10.80 7.13 -5.09
N ASP A 57 -11.86 7.01 -5.89
CA ASP A 57 -13.25 7.33 -5.53
C ASP A 57 -13.81 6.43 -4.41
N ARG A 58 -13.15 5.30 -4.11
CA ARG A 58 -13.51 4.39 -3.02
C ARG A 58 -13.00 4.85 -1.65
N VAL A 59 -12.19 5.91 -1.60
CA VAL A 59 -11.61 6.43 -0.37
C VAL A 59 -12.39 7.65 0.12
N ASP A 60 -12.69 7.72 1.42
CA ASP A 60 -13.16 8.97 2.03
C ASP A 60 -12.01 9.98 2.03
N LYS A 61 -11.97 10.79 0.97
CA LYS A 61 -10.92 11.79 0.73
C LYS A 61 -10.76 12.73 1.93
N GLU A 62 -11.85 13.33 2.40
CA GLU A 62 -11.79 14.33 3.47
C GLU A 62 -11.44 13.67 4.80
N GLY A 63 -12.00 12.50 5.10
CA GLY A 63 -11.65 11.71 6.28
C GLY A 63 -10.16 11.33 6.29
N ALA A 64 -9.63 10.87 5.15
CA ALA A 64 -8.23 10.49 5.01
C ALA A 64 -7.29 11.68 5.15
N ILE A 65 -7.59 12.82 4.51
CA ILE A 65 -6.80 14.06 4.65
C ILE A 65 -6.77 14.51 6.11
N ASN A 66 -7.94 14.62 6.75
CA ASN A 66 -8.02 15.04 8.15
C ASN A 66 -7.27 14.09 9.09
N TRP A 67 -7.35 12.78 8.84
CA TRP A 67 -6.61 11.79 9.61
C TRP A 67 -5.10 11.94 9.43
N VAL A 68 -4.60 12.08 8.20
CA VAL A 68 -3.17 12.30 7.93
C VAL A 68 -2.69 13.58 8.61
N LEU A 69 -3.40 14.71 8.44
CA LEU A 69 -3.04 15.98 9.06
C LEU A 69 -3.04 15.90 10.59
N SER A 70 -3.94 15.11 11.20
CA SER A 70 -3.96 14.90 12.66
C SER A 70 -2.70 14.21 13.21
N LEU A 71 -1.89 13.59 12.36
CA LEU A 71 -0.64 12.95 12.74
C LEU A 71 0.58 13.88 12.63
N GLN A 72 0.43 15.12 12.16
CA GLN A 72 1.52 16.08 12.12
C GLN A 72 1.94 16.45 13.55
N ALA A 73 3.24 16.38 13.81
CA ALA A 73 3.83 16.84 15.05
C ALA A 73 3.97 18.36 15.04
N HIS A 74 3.56 19.00 16.14
CA HIS A 74 3.70 20.43 16.32
C HIS A 74 4.42 20.72 17.65
N PRO A 75 5.31 21.72 17.70
CA PRO A 75 5.92 22.16 18.96
C PRO A 75 4.84 22.74 19.88
N LYS A 76 4.91 22.46 21.18
CA LYS A 76 3.96 23.02 22.15
C LYS A 76 4.21 24.49 22.44
N ASN A 77 5.44 24.96 22.25
CA ASN A 77 5.87 26.33 22.46
C ASN A 77 7.17 26.62 21.69
N GLU A 78 7.55 27.90 21.58
CA GLU A 78 8.77 28.30 20.86
C GLU A 78 10.07 27.75 21.47
N SER A 79 10.08 27.43 22.78
CA SER A 79 11.27 26.87 23.43
C SER A 79 11.56 25.44 22.96
N GLU A 80 10.54 24.68 22.58
CA GLU A 80 10.66 23.36 21.97
C GLU A 80 11.20 23.41 20.53
N LEU A 81 11.27 24.55 19.86
CA LEU A 81 11.99 24.63 18.58
C LEU A 81 13.51 24.48 18.75
N LYS A 82 14.03 24.70 19.96
CA LYS A 82 15.47 24.65 20.27
C LYS A 82 15.95 23.25 20.66
N ASN A 83 15.05 22.30 20.88
CA ASN A 83 15.38 20.95 21.36
C ASN A 83 15.86 19.99 20.24
N ARG A 84 16.04 20.50 19.02
CA ARG A 84 16.48 19.75 17.82
C ARG A 84 15.59 18.56 17.45
N GLN A 85 14.34 18.55 17.90
CA GLN A 85 13.37 17.54 17.51
C GLN A 85 12.97 17.68 16.05
N PHE A 86 12.49 16.57 15.50
CA PHE A 86 11.87 16.53 14.20
C PHE A 86 10.36 16.74 14.35
N TYR A 87 9.76 17.63 13.56
CA TYR A 87 8.32 17.94 13.59
C TYR A 87 7.68 17.55 12.26
N GLY A 88 7.82 16.26 11.92
CA GLY A 88 7.20 15.66 10.75
C GLY A 88 5.85 15.04 11.07
N PHE A 89 5.60 13.84 10.57
CA PHE A 89 4.40 13.07 10.89
C PHE A 89 4.73 11.87 11.76
N HIS A 90 3.81 11.57 12.67
CA HIS A 90 3.76 10.34 13.43
C HIS A 90 3.28 9.18 12.54
N GLY A 91 3.84 7.99 12.73
CA GLY A 91 3.40 6.82 11.98
C GLY A 91 2.03 6.27 12.42
N SER A 92 1.54 6.64 13.60
CA SER A 92 0.17 6.40 14.06
C SER A 92 -0.18 7.24 15.30
N ARG A 93 -1.43 7.17 15.76
CA ARG A 93 -1.84 7.83 17.00
C ARG A 93 -1.14 7.29 18.23
N SER A 94 -0.74 6.02 18.24
CA SER A 94 -0.04 5.42 19.39
C SER A 94 1.30 6.10 19.65
N SER A 95 1.99 6.58 18.62
CA SER A 95 3.24 7.33 18.77
C SER A 95 3.06 8.81 19.16
N GLN A 96 1.82 9.30 19.30
CA GLN A 96 1.51 10.63 19.84
C GLN A 96 1.29 10.60 21.36
N PHE A 97 0.98 9.45 21.95
CA PHE A 97 0.69 9.36 23.38
C PHE A 97 1.95 9.46 24.24
N GLN A 98 1.87 10.25 25.30
CA GLN A 98 2.80 10.23 26.42
C GLN A 98 2.12 9.51 27.60
N PRO A 99 2.76 8.53 28.26
CA PRO A 99 2.21 7.93 29.47
C PRO A 99 2.08 9.00 30.54
N ASN A 100 0.88 9.18 31.09
CA ASN A 100 0.59 10.21 32.09
C ASN A 100 1.30 10.00 33.44
N ASP A 101 1.86 8.81 33.71
CA ASP A 101 2.35 8.41 35.04
C ASP A 101 3.87 8.18 35.16
N SER A 102 4.65 8.37 34.10
CA SER A 102 6.11 8.27 34.18
C SER A 102 6.73 9.65 34.09
N ALA A 103 7.53 10.03 35.10
CA ALA A 103 8.39 11.23 35.10
C ALA A 103 9.44 11.25 33.96
N VAL A 104 9.36 10.32 33.02
CA VAL A 104 10.19 10.20 31.82
C VAL A 104 9.43 10.85 30.66
N TRP A 105 9.86 12.05 30.30
CA TRP A 105 9.39 12.77 29.13
C TRP A 105 9.70 11.95 27.86
N ILE A 106 8.66 11.42 27.18
CA ILE A 106 8.85 10.67 25.93
C ILE A 106 8.98 11.66 24.77
N PRO A 107 10.10 11.64 24.02
CA PRO A 107 10.33 12.58 22.93
C PRO A 107 9.35 12.42 21.77
N ASN A 108 9.18 13.50 20.99
CA ASN A 108 8.37 13.52 19.77
C ASN A 108 8.69 12.34 18.84
N GLY A 109 7.72 11.43 18.66
CA GLY A 109 7.83 10.20 17.87
C GLY A 109 7.61 10.37 16.37
N SER A 110 7.67 11.58 15.82
CA SER A 110 7.58 11.77 14.36
C SER A 110 8.80 11.19 13.65
N HIS A 111 8.59 10.69 12.43
CA HIS A 111 9.56 9.82 11.74
C HIS A 111 9.64 10.15 10.25
N LEU A 112 10.84 10.14 9.66
CA LEU A 112 11.04 10.53 8.25
C LEU A 112 10.18 9.72 7.27
N ALA A 113 10.17 8.40 7.40
CA ALA A 113 9.32 7.51 6.60
C ALA A 113 7.84 7.89 6.65
N SER A 114 7.33 8.18 7.86
CA SER A 114 5.95 8.56 8.09
C SER A 114 5.64 9.92 7.45
N THR A 115 6.54 10.89 7.60
CA THR A 115 6.43 12.21 6.92
C THR A 115 6.39 12.08 5.41
N TYR A 116 7.25 11.25 4.84
CA TYR A 116 7.22 10.92 3.42
C TYR A 116 5.85 10.37 3.01
N CYS A 117 5.34 9.36 3.72
CA CYS A 117 4.03 8.73 3.42
C CYS A 117 2.87 9.72 3.56
N ALA A 118 2.86 10.57 4.58
CA ALA A 118 1.86 11.62 4.75
C ALA A 118 1.81 12.56 3.54
N LEU A 119 2.95 13.12 3.15
CA LEU A 119 3.02 14.04 2.02
C LEU A 119 2.62 13.36 0.71
N ALA A 120 3.00 12.10 0.51
CA ALA A 120 2.61 11.33 -0.66
C ALA A 120 1.08 11.08 -0.73
N ILE A 121 0.44 10.74 0.39
CA ILE A 121 -1.03 10.62 0.48
C ILE A 121 -1.69 11.97 0.17
N LEU A 122 -1.24 13.07 0.80
CA LEU A 122 -1.80 14.40 0.60
C LEU A 122 -1.68 14.84 -0.87
N LYS A 123 -0.54 14.60 -1.51
CA LYS A 123 -0.36 14.87 -2.96
C LYS A 123 -1.22 13.96 -3.83
N THR A 124 -1.42 12.69 -3.47
CA THR A 124 -2.35 11.78 -4.17
C THR A 124 -3.76 12.39 -4.23
N PHE A 125 -4.20 13.01 -3.14
CA PHE A 125 -5.49 13.71 -3.08
C PHE A 125 -5.49 15.13 -3.66
N ARG A 126 -4.35 15.58 -4.19
CA ARG A 126 -4.12 16.95 -4.67
C ARG A 126 -4.41 18.01 -3.59
N TYR A 127 -4.11 17.68 -2.33
CA TYR A 127 -4.19 18.63 -1.23
C TYR A 127 -3.17 19.75 -1.42
N ASN A 128 -3.57 20.99 -1.14
CA ASN A 128 -2.67 22.13 -1.25
C ASN A 128 -1.73 22.17 -0.04
N LEU A 129 -0.48 21.76 -0.25
CA LEU A 129 0.54 21.73 0.80
C LEU A 129 0.90 23.12 1.35
N SER A 130 0.51 24.23 0.70
CA SER A 130 0.71 25.58 1.25
C SER A 130 -0.12 25.86 2.52
N HIS A 131 -1.10 25.01 2.82
CA HIS A 131 -1.88 25.09 4.06
C HIS A 131 -1.17 24.45 5.26
N MET A 132 0.02 23.88 5.07
CA MET A 132 0.84 23.29 6.11
C MET A 132 2.11 24.10 6.35
N ASP A 133 2.64 24.00 7.56
CA ASP A 133 3.94 24.56 7.92
C ASP A 133 5.08 23.66 7.37
N SER A 134 5.34 23.78 6.07
CA SER A 134 6.44 23.08 5.39
C SER A 134 7.82 23.54 5.89
N GLU A 135 7.93 24.81 6.31
CA GLU A 135 9.16 25.39 6.83
C GLU A 135 9.58 24.70 8.14
N LEU A 136 8.63 24.43 9.04
CA LEU A 136 8.87 23.66 10.26
C LEU A 136 9.35 22.25 9.96
N ILE A 137 8.72 21.55 9.01
CA ILE A 137 9.13 20.19 8.61
C ILE A 137 10.58 20.21 8.12
N LEU A 138 10.93 21.14 7.24
CA LEU A 138 12.26 21.21 6.62
C LEU A 138 13.35 21.66 7.61
N LYS A 139 13.10 22.71 8.40
CA LYS A 139 14.04 23.18 9.42
C LYS A 139 14.33 22.11 10.47
N SER A 140 13.30 21.39 10.90
CA SER A 140 13.44 20.33 11.89
C SER A 140 14.09 19.07 11.29
N MET A 141 13.76 18.71 10.04
CA MET A 141 14.41 17.61 9.30
C MET A 141 15.91 17.82 9.13
N LYS A 142 16.36 19.06 8.94
CA LYS A 142 17.79 19.39 8.82
C LYS A 142 18.61 18.93 10.03
N ASN A 143 18.00 18.87 11.22
CA ASN A 143 18.66 18.36 12.43
C ASN A 143 18.95 16.85 12.38
N LEU A 144 18.26 16.11 11.52
CA LEU A 144 18.43 14.67 11.35
C LEU A 144 19.60 14.31 10.44
N GLN A 145 20.09 15.26 9.63
CA GLN A 145 21.26 15.03 8.80
C GLN A 145 22.53 14.94 9.65
N GLN A 146 23.32 13.91 9.41
CA GLN A 146 24.56 13.62 10.12
C GLN A 146 25.76 14.27 9.43
N PRO A 147 26.90 14.41 10.13
CA PRO A 147 28.11 15.01 9.55
C PRO A 147 28.61 14.30 8.28
N ASP A 148 28.40 12.99 8.17
CA ASP A 148 28.78 12.16 7.03
C ASP A 148 27.79 12.23 5.85
N GLY A 149 26.68 12.97 6.00
CA GLY A 149 25.63 13.12 5.00
C GLY A 149 24.45 12.17 5.13
N SER A 150 24.54 11.14 5.99
CA SER A 150 23.43 10.24 6.29
C SER A 150 22.29 10.93 7.04
N PHE A 151 21.12 10.30 7.12
CA PHE A 151 19.97 10.80 7.87
C PHE A 151 19.55 9.80 8.95
N MET A 152 19.25 10.31 10.15
CA MET A 152 18.49 9.56 11.15
C MET A 152 16.99 9.68 10.87
N PRO A 153 16.17 8.67 11.15
CA PRO A 153 14.72 8.76 10.98
C PRO A 153 14.03 9.62 12.04
N ILE A 154 14.61 9.69 13.23
CA ILE A 154 14.10 10.38 14.43
C ILE A 154 15.26 11.02 15.18
N HIS A 155 14.97 12.09 15.91
CA HIS A 155 15.96 12.91 16.61
C HIS A 155 16.64 12.22 17.82
N THR A 156 16.03 11.18 18.39
CA THR A 156 16.56 10.44 19.56
C THR A 156 17.72 9.50 19.22
N GLY A 157 18.11 9.41 17.94
CA GLY A 157 19.06 8.41 17.47
C GLY A 157 18.36 7.11 17.07
N ALA A 158 18.79 6.57 15.94
CA ALA A 158 18.34 5.31 15.34
C ALA A 158 19.32 4.96 14.21
N GLU A 159 18.98 3.97 13.38
CA GLU A 159 19.78 3.58 12.22
C GLU A 159 19.86 4.71 11.18
N ARG A 160 20.93 4.70 10.39
CA ARG A 160 21.28 5.76 9.43
C ARG A 160 21.69 5.10 8.14
N ASP A 161 20.85 5.21 7.13
CA ASP A 161 21.07 4.54 5.85
C ASP A 161 20.35 5.25 4.70
N LEU A 162 20.56 4.71 3.50
CA LEU A 162 20.01 5.24 2.26
C LEU A 162 18.48 5.39 2.25
N ARG A 163 17.73 4.61 3.04
CA ARG A 163 16.25 4.73 3.09
C ARG A 163 15.85 6.13 3.60
N PHE A 164 16.58 6.66 4.56
CA PHE A 164 16.29 7.96 5.15
C PHE A 164 16.86 9.14 4.37
N VAL A 165 17.99 8.93 3.67
CA VAL A 165 18.46 9.90 2.66
C VAL A 165 17.41 10.07 1.58
N PHE A 166 16.83 8.96 1.12
CA PHE A 166 15.75 8.97 0.16
C PHE A 166 14.47 9.62 0.69
N CYS A 167 14.04 9.31 1.91
CA CYS A 167 12.91 10.00 2.53
C CYS A 167 13.12 11.53 2.54
N ALA A 168 14.29 11.98 2.98
CA ALA A 168 14.60 13.41 3.05
C ALA A 168 14.58 14.07 1.66
N ALA A 169 15.20 13.45 0.66
CA ALA A 169 15.20 13.94 -0.71
C ALA A 169 13.78 13.98 -1.31
N ALA A 170 12.96 12.95 -1.06
CA ALA A 170 11.58 12.88 -1.50
C ALA A 170 10.69 13.96 -0.83
N ILE A 171 10.88 14.20 0.48
CA ILE A 171 10.18 15.26 1.22
C ILE A 171 10.52 16.63 0.63
N CYS A 172 11.81 16.95 0.45
CA CYS A 172 12.25 18.19 -0.19
C CYS A 172 11.65 18.36 -1.60
N SER A 173 11.68 17.29 -2.41
CA SER A 173 11.10 17.31 -3.75
C SER A 173 9.58 17.50 -3.77
N MET A 174 8.84 16.88 -2.85
CA MET A 174 7.38 17.06 -2.76
C MET A 174 6.99 18.47 -2.30
N LEU A 175 7.78 19.07 -1.40
CA LEU A 175 7.56 20.43 -0.90
C LEU A 175 8.14 21.51 -1.82
N ASP A 176 8.90 21.12 -2.84
CA ASP A 176 9.62 22.02 -3.75
C ASP A 176 10.57 22.98 -3.00
N ASP A 177 11.17 22.50 -1.90
CA ASP A 177 12.13 23.25 -1.10
C ASP A 177 13.21 22.30 -0.54
N TRP A 178 14.47 22.60 -0.88
CA TRP A 178 15.65 21.83 -0.50
C TRP A 178 16.41 22.40 0.70
N SER A 179 15.87 23.42 1.39
CA SER A 179 16.48 24.06 2.56
C SER A 179 16.70 23.11 3.76
N GLY A 180 15.93 22.01 3.78
CA GLY A 180 15.96 20.98 4.81
C GLY A 180 17.11 19.98 4.74
N MET A 181 17.98 20.03 3.73
CA MET A 181 19.15 19.14 3.63
C MET A 181 20.36 19.78 2.93
N ASP A 182 21.56 19.34 3.30
CA ASP A 182 22.79 19.54 2.55
C ASP A 182 22.89 18.45 1.47
N LYS A 183 22.61 18.83 0.21
CA LYS A 183 22.62 17.90 -0.93
C LYS A 183 24.00 17.34 -1.23
N GLU A 184 25.06 18.13 -1.07
CA GLU A 184 26.43 17.70 -1.39
C GLU A 184 26.89 16.61 -0.42
N LYS A 185 26.65 16.79 0.88
CA LYS A 185 26.96 15.75 1.86
C LYS A 185 26.15 14.48 1.66
N ALA A 186 24.85 14.62 1.38
CA ALA A 186 24.00 13.47 1.09
C ALA A 186 24.48 12.70 -0.15
N LYS A 187 24.89 13.41 -1.21
CA LYS A 187 25.52 12.84 -2.40
C LYS A 187 26.80 12.09 -2.04
N ASP A 188 27.73 12.70 -1.31
CA ASP A 188 28.98 12.05 -0.92
C ASP A 188 28.73 10.78 -0.09
N TYR A 189 27.75 10.79 0.82
CA TYR A 189 27.32 9.59 1.55
C TYR A 189 26.81 8.49 0.61
N ILE A 190 25.94 8.85 -0.36
CA ILE A 190 25.41 7.90 -1.34
C ILE A 190 26.54 7.28 -2.16
N LEU A 191 27.50 8.08 -2.64
CA LEU A 191 28.64 7.59 -3.42
C LEU A 191 29.47 6.57 -2.64
N ASN A 192 29.67 6.79 -1.34
CA ASN A 192 30.35 5.84 -0.45
C ASN A 192 29.56 4.54 -0.20
N CYS A 193 28.28 4.49 -0.55
CA CYS A 193 27.44 3.30 -0.45
C CYS A 193 27.49 2.41 -1.71
N GLN A 194 28.08 2.86 -2.82
CA GLN A 194 28.28 2.02 -4.00
C GLN A 194 29.32 0.94 -3.68
N SER A 195 28.92 -0.33 -3.77
CA SER A 195 29.78 -1.46 -3.42
C SER A 195 30.63 -1.93 -4.60
N TYR A 196 31.54 -2.87 -4.34
CA TYR A 196 32.48 -3.40 -5.31
C TYR A 196 31.81 -4.11 -6.51
N ASP A 197 30.56 -4.57 -6.33
CA ASP A 197 29.79 -5.28 -7.34
C ASP A 197 28.88 -4.35 -8.15
N GLY A 198 28.87 -3.04 -7.88
CA GLY A 198 28.15 -2.01 -8.65
C GLY A 198 26.83 -1.53 -8.06
N GLY A 199 26.15 -2.39 -7.30
CA GLY A 199 24.96 -2.02 -6.55
C GLY A 199 25.29 -1.11 -5.36
N PHE A 200 24.26 -0.69 -4.62
CA PHE A 200 24.44 0.07 -3.38
C PHE A 200 23.98 -0.75 -2.18
N GLY A 201 24.76 -0.68 -1.10
CA GLY A 201 24.38 -1.18 0.20
C GLY A 201 23.63 -0.11 1.01
N LEU A 202 22.91 -0.51 2.07
CA LEU A 202 22.17 0.43 2.93
C LEU A 202 23.09 1.47 3.59
N ILE A 203 24.29 1.03 3.98
CA ILE A 203 25.36 1.84 4.55
C ILE A 203 26.67 1.59 3.80
N PRO A 204 27.68 2.49 3.91
CA PRO A 204 28.99 2.27 3.32
C PRO A 204 29.59 0.91 3.69
N GLY A 205 30.08 0.18 2.69
CA GLY A 205 30.70 -1.15 2.85
C GLY A 205 29.73 -2.32 3.07
N SER A 206 28.41 -2.10 3.10
CA SER A 206 27.43 -3.19 3.20
C SER A 206 27.15 -3.89 1.86
N GLU A 207 26.55 -5.09 1.93
CA GLU A 207 26.14 -5.87 0.76
C GLU A 207 25.15 -5.06 -0.11
N SER A 208 25.38 -5.06 -1.43
CA SER A 208 24.48 -4.44 -2.38
C SER A 208 23.09 -5.05 -2.34
N HIS A 209 22.08 -4.20 -2.30
CA HIS A 209 20.68 -4.60 -2.14
C HIS A 209 19.80 -3.81 -3.11
N GLY A 210 18.83 -4.47 -3.77
CA GLY A 210 18.01 -3.85 -4.81
C GLY A 210 17.29 -2.61 -4.30
N GLY A 211 16.81 -2.68 -3.05
CA GLY A 211 16.21 -1.52 -2.43
C GLY A 211 17.16 -0.37 -2.07
N ALA A 212 18.33 -0.67 -1.51
CA ALA A 212 19.32 0.37 -1.22
C ALA A 212 19.80 1.04 -2.52
N THR A 213 19.97 0.23 -3.58
CA THR A 213 20.27 0.68 -4.94
C THR A 213 19.22 1.63 -5.48
N TYR A 214 17.93 1.31 -5.34
CA TYR A 214 16.86 2.23 -5.70
C TYR A 214 16.93 3.54 -4.91
N CYS A 215 17.08 3.46 -3.58
CA CYS A 215 17.15 4.64 -2.72
C CYS A 215 18.33 5.55 -3.11
N ALA A 216 19.50 5.00 -3.40
CA ALA A 216 20.66 5.75 -3.88
C ALA A 216 20.37 6.46 -5.20
N VAL A 217 20.01 5.70 -6.24
CA VAL A 217 19.85 6.22 -7.61
C VAL A 217 18.71 7.22 -7.68
N ALA A 218 17.56 6.91 -7.06
CA ALA A 218 16.43 7.83 -7.02
C ALA A 218 16.75 9.11 -6.22
N SER A 219 17.48 9.02 -5.11
CA SER A 219 17.90 10.23 -4.36
C SER A 219 18.80 11.14 -5.20
N LEU A 220 19.80 10.57 -5.88
CA LEU A 220 20.69 11.34 -6.76
C LEU A 220 19.91 12.01 -7.89
N ARG A 221 18.94 11.30 -8.46
CA ARG A 221 18.04 11.85 -9.50
C ARG A 221 17.23 13.02 -8.96
N LEU A 222 16.58 12.86 -7.80
CA LEU A 222 15.75 13.90 -7.19
C LEU A 222 16.56 15.15 -6.83
N MET A 223 17.77 14.97 -6.33
CA MET A 223 18.67 16.07 -5.98
C MET A 223 19.24 16.81 -7.20
N GLY A 224 19.09 16.24 -8.40
CA GLY A 224 19.59 16.79 -9.67
C GLY A 224 21.05 16.43 -9.97
N PHE A 225 21.60 15.39 -9.34
CA PHE A 225 22.98 14.94 -9.57
C PHE A 225 23.12 13.93 -10.70
N ILE A 226 22.04 13.22 -11.04
CA ILE A 226 21.94 12.40 -12.25
C ILE A 226 20.61 12.73 -12.95
N GLU A 227 20.61 12.58 -14.27
CA GLU A 227 19.41 12.78 -15.09
C GLU A 227 18.74 11.44 -15.43
N ASP A 228 17.55 11.50 -16.03
CA ASP A 228 16.94 10.32 -16.67
C ASP A 228 17.70 9.91 -17.92
N ASP A 229 17.61 8.61 -18.25
CA ASP A 229 18.22 8.00 -19.44
C ASP A 229 19.74 8.23 -19.50
N VAL A 230 20.39 7.98 -18.36
CA VAL A 230 21.85 8.16 -18.16
C VAL A 230 22.66 7.46 -19.25
N LEU A 231 22.20 6.32 -19.77
CA LEU A 231 22.90 5.57 -20.81
C LEU A 231 22.91 6.29 -22.17
N SER A 232 21.88 7.06 -22.51
CA SER A 232 21.82 7.80 -23.79
C SER A 232 22.76 9.02 -23.82
N LYS A 233 23.05 9.63 -22.66
CA LYS A 233 23.78 10.90 -22.54
C LYS A 233 25.28 10.74 -22.28
N GLY A 234 25.78 9.49 -22.29
CA GLY A 234 27.19 9.15 -22.11
C GLY A 234 27.53 8.83 -20.64
N ALA A 235 27.72 7.55 -20.34
CA ALA A 235 27.97 7.03 -18.99
C ALA A 235 29.25 7.58 -18.31
N SER A 236 30.22 8.08 -19.08
CA SER A 236 31.56 8.44 -18.58
C SER A 236 31.63 9.73 -17.76
N SER A 237 30.59 10.58 -17.77
CA SER A 237 30.52 11.82 -16.97
C SER A 237 29.66 11.67 -15.70
N SER A 238 29.09 10.47 -15.47
CA SER A 238 28.27 10.24 -14.29
C SER A 238 29.10 10.19 -13.02
N ILE A 239 28.54 10.69 -11.92
CA ILE A 239 29.17 10.64 -10.60
C ILE A 239 29.19 9.23 -9.97
N ILE A 240 28.48 8.27 -10.57
CA ILE A 240 28.42 6.87 -10.16
C ILE A 240 28.98 5.97 -11.26
N ASN A 241 29.45 4.78 -10.90
CA ASN A 241 29.89 3.78 -11.87
C ASN A 241 28.68 3.12 -12.56
N VAL A 242 28.16 3.77 -13.61
CA VAL A 242 26.96 3.33 -14.34
C VAL A 242 27.13 1.96 -15.02
N PRO A 243 28.24 1.64 -15.71
CA PRO A 243 28.41 0.32 -16.31
C PRO A 243 28.32 -0.82 -15.30
N LEU A 244 28.97 -0.67 -14.14
CA LEU A 244 28.95 -1.70 -13.10
C LEU A 244 27.58 -1.80 -12.42
N LEU A 245 26.92 -0.67 -12.18
CA LEU A 245 25.54 -0.64 -11.68
C LEU A 245 24.56 -1.31 -12.63
N LEU A 246 24.71 -1.09 -13.94
CA LEU A 246 23.88 -1.71 -14.97
C LEU A 246 24.07 -3.23 -14.95
N ASP A 247 25.33 -3.69 -14.96
CA ASP A 247 25.67 -5.12 -14.88
C ASP A 247 25.06 -5.77 -13.63
N TRP A 248 25.27 -5.16 -12.47
CA TRP A 248 24.67 -5.61 -11.21
C TRP A 248 23.14 -5.73 -11.28
N SER A 249 22.49 -4.72 -11.85
CA SER A 249 21.02 -4.64 -11.95
C SER A 249 20.47 -5.69 -12.90
N LEU A 250 21.14 -5.93 -14.04
CA LEU A 250 20.73 -6.97 -15.00
C LEU A 250 20.97 -8.39 -14.44
N GLN A 251 22.01 -8.60 -13.64
CA GLN A 251 22.23 -9.85 -12.90
C GLN A 251 21.20 -10.10 -11.77
N ARG A 252 20.23 -9.23 -11.57
CA ARG A 252 19.07 -9.48 -10.70
C ARG A 252 17.90 -10.11 -11.43
N LEU A 253 17.86 -10.06 -12.77
CA LEU A 253 16.89 -10.82 -13.55
C LEU A 253 17.11 -12.30 -13.32
N ALA A 254 16.07 -13.00 -12.90
CA ALA A 254 16.11 -14.42 -12.62
C ALA A 254 15.47 -15.22 -13.77
N ALA A 255 15.76 -16.53 -13.80
CA ALA A 255 15.26 -17.42 -14.85
C ALA A 255 13.72 -17.59 -14.84
N ASP A 256 13.05 -17.27 -13.74
CA ASP A 256 11.59 -17.28 -13.62
C ASP A 256 10.93 -15.99 -14.17
N GLY A 257 11.72 -15.04 -14.67
CA GLY A 257 11.26 -13.73 -15.16
C GLY A 257 11.19 -12.66 -14.08
N GLY A 258 11.31 -13.02 -12.79
CA GLY A 258 11.30 -12.09 -11.68
C GLY A 258 12.65 -11.43 -11.41
N PHE A 259 12.70 -10.67 -10.31
CA PHE A 259 13.95 -10.06 -9.83
C PHE A 259 14.31 -10.56 -8.44
N GLN A 260 15.57 -10.92 -8.24
CA GLN A 260 16.14 -11.11 -6.90
C GLN A 260 16.64 -9.77 -6.34
N GLY A 261 16.56 -9.58 -5.03
CA GLY A 261 17.07 -8.36 -4.38
C GLY A 261 18.57 -8.33 -4.17
N ARG A 262 19.18 -9.52 -4.16
CA ARG A 262 20.60 -9.77 -3.85
C ARG A 262 21.06 -11.01 -4.61
N PRO A 263 22.38 -11.20 -4.81
CA PRO A 263 22.89 -12.42 -5.42
C PRO A 263 22.44 -13.66 -4.65
N ASN A 264 22.11 -14.74 -5.37
CA ASN A 264 21.75 -16.04 -4.79
C ASN A 264 20.53 -16.00 -3.85
N LYS A 265 19.56 -15.14 -4.13
CA LYS A 265 18.26 -15.07 -3.41
C LYS A 265 17.12 -15.36 -4.39
N PRO A 266 15.98 -15.88 -3.92
CA PRO A 266 14.84 -16.09 -4.79
C PRO A 266 14.30 -14.75 -5.32
N SER A 267 13.62 -14.82 -6.45
CA SER A 267 12.83 -13.71 -6.99
C SER A 267 11.73 -13.31 -6.02
N ASP A 268 11.48 -12.02 -5.90
CA ASP A 268 10.48 -11.44 -5.00
C ASP A 268 9.75 -10.30 -5.73
N THR A 269 8.42 -10.30 -5.65
CA THR A 269 7.52 -9.35 -6.28
C THR A 269 8.00 -7.90 -6.17
N CYS A 270 8.51 -7.48 -5.02
CA CYS A 270 8.85 -6.08 -4.82
C CYS A 270 10.05 -5.60 -5.66
N TYR A 271 10.99 -6.49 -6.00
CA TYR A 271 12.17 -6.10 -6.78
C TYR A 271 11.87 -5.86 -8.25
N ALA A 272 10.72 -6.31 -8.75
CA ALA A 272 10.21 -5.87 -10.05
C ALA A 272 10.09 -4.34 -10.11
N PHE A 273 9.73 -3.71 -9.00
CA PHE A 273 9.77 -2.26 -8.86
C PHE A 273 11.15 -1.74 -8.45
N TRP A 274 11.80 -2.32 -7.43
CA TRP A 274 13.04 -1.73 -6.92
C TRP A 274 14.20 -1.76 -7.91
N VAL A 275 14.42 -2.91 -8.55
CA VAL A 275 15.47 -3.04 -9.55
C VAL A 275 14.97 -2.51 -10.90
N GLY A 276 13.72 -2.80 -11.27
CA GLY A 276 13.12 -2.28 -12.50
C GLY A 276 13.11 -0.74 -12.55
N GLY A 277 12.86 -0.08 -11.41
CA GLY A 277 12.90 1.38 -11.25
C GLY A 277 14.29 1.95 -11.50
N VAL A 278 15.34 1.30 -10.97
CA VAL A 278 16.74 1.66 -11.27
C VAL A 278 17.02 1.55 -12.75
N LEU A 279 16.67 0.41 -13.37
CA LEU A 279 16.82 0.20 -14.81
C LEU A 279 16.06 1.24 -15.63
N ARG A 280 14.88 1.68 -15.18
CA ARG A 280 14.11 2.73 -15.85
C ARG A 280 14.82 4.09 -15.77
N ILE A 281 15.31 4.50 -14.60
CA ILE A 281 16.09 5.75 -14.43
C ILE A 281 17.33 5.74 -15.32
N LEU A 282 18.02 4.59 -15.42
CA LEU A 282 19.20 4.45 -16.27
C LEU A 282 18.90 4.43 -17.78
N GLY A 283 17.64 4.25 -18.21
CA GLY A 283 17.29 4.03 -19.62
C GLY A 283 17.51 2.60 -20.11
N ALA A 284 17.65 1.65 -19.18
CA ALA A 284 17.92 0.23 -19.41
C ALA A 284 16.67 -0.67 -19.35
N HIS A 285 15.47 -0.12 -19.12
CA HIS A 285 14.23 -0.90 -19.05
C HIS A 285 13.96 -1.76 -20.31
N LYS A 286 14.46 -1.33 -21.48
CA LYS A 286 14.41 -2.09 -22.75
C LYS A 286 15.09 -3.47 -22.71
N PHE A 287 15.92 -3.74 -21.71
CA PHE A 287 16.57 -5.05 -21.52
C PHE A 287 15.74 -6.02 -20.67
N ILE A 288 14.60 -5.58 -20.15
CA ILE A 288 13.70 -6.41 -19.36
C ILE A 288 12.79 -7.19 -20.33
N ASP A 289 12.70 -8.50 -20.17
CA ASP A 289 11.65 -9.29 -20.81
C ASP A 289 10.33 -9.02 -20.09
N GLU A 290 9.57 -8.06 -20.60
CA GLU A 290 8.29 -7.62 -20.03
C GLU A 290 7.27 -8.77 -19.96
N LYS A 291 7.30 -9.71 -20.90
CA LYS A 291 6.38 -10.85 -20.90
C LYS A 291 6.72 -11.83 -19.78
N ALA A 292 8.00 -12.14 -19.63
CA ALA A 292 8.46 -13.01 -18.54
C ALA A 292 8.21 -12.38 -17.17
N LEU A 293 8.51 -11.08 -17.01
CA LEU A 293 8.25 -10.37 -15.76
C LEU A 293 6.75 -10.31 -15.43
N ARG A 294 5.90 -10.01 -16.42
CA ARG A 294 4.45 -10.03 -16.25
C ARG A 294 3.97 -11.41 -15.80
N GLN A 295 4.47 -12.47 -16.43
CA GLN A 295 4.10 -13.84 -16.08
C GLN A 295 4.52 -14.20 -14.65
N PHE A 296 5.74 -13.82 -14.23
CA PHE A 296 6.20 -13.97 -12.86
C PHE A 296 5.27 -13.25 -11.87
N LEU A 297 4.95 -11.98 -12.12
CA LEU A 297 4.08 -11.20 -11.22
C LEU A 297 2.69 -11.83 -11.07
N LEU A 298 2.12 -12.36 -12.16
CA LEU A 298 0.84 -13.08 -12.11
C LEU A 298 0.89 -14.35 -11.26
N THR A 299 2.04 -15.01 -11.14
CA THR A 299 2.18 -16.16 -10.21
C THR A 299 2.16 -15.74 -8.74
N CYS A 300 2.42 -14.47 -8.45
CA CYS A 300 2.33 -13.88 -7.10
C CYS A 300 0.96 -13.22 -6.85
N GLN A 301 0.06 -13.20 -7.84
CA GLN A 301 -1.31 -12.71 -7.69
C GLN A 301 -2.12 -13.67 -6.81
N SER A 302 -2.79 -13.14 -5.80
CA SER A 302 -3.67 -13.91 -4.92
C SER A 302 -5.09 -13.98 -5.46
N GLN A 303 -5.74 -15.13 -5.31
CA GLN A 303 -7.18 -15.30 -5.60
C GLN A 303 -8.09 -14.40 -4.75
N TYR A 304 -7.58 -13.87 -3.63
CA TYR A 304 -8.29 -12.92 -2.77
C TYR A 304 -8.05 -11.44 -3.17
N GLY A 305 -7.29 -11.21 -4.24
CA GLY A 305 -6.72 -9.90 -4.55
C GLY A 305 -5.41 -9.65 -3.78
N GLY A 306 -4.69 -8.63 -4.20
CA GLY A 306 -3.32 -8.32 -3.75
C GLY A 306 -2.23 -9.24 -4.33
N PHE A 307 -0.99 -8.95 -3.98
CA PHE A 307 0.20 -9.74 -4.33
C PHE A 307 0.95 -10.17 -3.08
N SER A 308 1.52 -11.37 -3.15
CA SER A 308 2.44 -11.91 -2.15
C SER A 308 3.90 -11.66 -2.53
N LYS A 309 4.81 -11.95 -1.60
CA LYS A 309 6.25 -11.95 -1.84
C LYS A 309 6.68 -13.00 -2.86
N PHE A 310 6.20 -14.23 -2.66
CA PHE A 310 6.52 -15.40 -3.47
C PHE A 310 5.23 -16.08 -3.97
N PRO A 311 5.29 -16.84 -5.06
CA PRO A 311 4.14 -17.58 -5.58
C PRO A 311 3.50 -18.48 -4.51
N GLY A 312 2.16 -18.52 -4.47
CA GLY A 312 1.39 -19.36 -3.56
C GLY A 312 1.35 -18.90 -2.09
N GLN A 313 1.91 -17.75 -1.75
CA GLN A 313 1.79 -17.15 -0.42
C GLN A 313 0.59 -16.20 -0.32
N LEU A 314 0.24 -15.82 0.90
CA LEU A 314 -0.82 -14.83 1.14
C LEU A 314 -0.36 -13.42 0.76
N PRO A 315 -1.28 -12.57 0.28
CA PRO A 315 -0.96 -11.20 -0.10
C PRO A 315 -0.75 -10.31 1.13
N ASP A 316 0.06 -9.27 0.97
CA ASP A 316 0.23 -8.21 1.97
C ASP A 316 0.26 -6.82 1.30
N LEU A 317 0.05 -5.75 2.07
CA LEU A 317 -0.02 -4.39 1.52
C LEU A 317 1.29 -3.95 0.85
N TYR A 318 2.43 -4.38 1.38
CA TYR A 318 3.74 -3.99 0.86
C TYR A 318 3.94 -4.59 -0.54
N HIS A 319 3.91 -5.92 -0.66
CA HIS A 319 4.13 -6.59 -1.95
C HIS A 319 2.99 -6.30 -2.92
N SER A 320 1.74 -6.10 -2.44
CA SER A 320 0.64 -5.65 -3.30
C SER A 320 0.94 -4.31 -3.94
N TYR A 321 1.34 -3.31 -3.15
CA TYR A 321 1.66 -1.98 -3.65
C TYR A 321 2.82 -2.01 -4.66
N TYR A 322 3.86 -2.81 -4.41
CA TYR A 322 4.96 -2.96 -5.36
C TYR A 322 4.61 -3.78 -6.59
N GLY A 323 3.74 -4.77 -6.45
CA GLY A 323 3.16 -5.49 -7.57
C GLY A 323 2.39 -4.55 -8.49
N PHE A 324 1.51 -3.71 -7.94
CA PHE A 324 0.81 -2.67 -8.72
C PHE A 324 1.77 -1.68 -9.36
N SER A 325 2.80 -1.25 -8.63
CA SER A 325 3.84 -0.37 -9.17
C SER A 325 4.59 -1.02 -10.35
N ALA A 326 4.88 -2.32 -10.27
CA ALA A 326 5.52 -3.06 -11.34
C ALA A 326 4.60 -3.23 -12.57
N PHE A 327 3.33 -3.58 -12.38
CA PHE A 327 2.35 -3.61 -13.48
C PHE A 327 2.13 -2.24 -14.11
N SER A 328 2.17 -1.17 -13.32
CA SER A 328 2.13 0.21 -13.82
C SER A 328 3.34 0.53 -14.70
N MET A 329 4.54 0.09 -14.30
CA MET A 329 5.77 0.23 -15.10
C MET A 329 5.75 -0.57 -16.40
N LEU A 330 5.00 -1.68 -16.42
CA LEU A 330 4.72 -2.51 -17.60
C LEU A 330 3.54 -1.99 -18.45
N GLU A 331 2.95 -0.85 -18.08
CA GLU A 331 1.83 -0.24 -18.79
C GLU A 331 0.61 -1.19 -18.92
N GLU A 332 0.36 -1.99 -17.87
CA GLU A 332 -0.74 -2.97 -17.85
C GLU A 332 -2.11 -2.27 -18.04
N PRO A 333 -2.97 -2.78 -18.93
CA PRO A 333 -4.30 -2.24 -19.14
C PRO A 333 -5.12 -2.16 -17.84
N GLY A 334 -5.67 -0.97 -17.56
CA GLY A 334 -6.48 -0.73 -16.36
C GLY A 334 -5.67 -0.38 -15.10
N VAL A 335 -4.34 -0.25 -15.22
CA VAL A 335 -3.45 0.30 -14.19
C VAL A 335 -2.97 1.67 -14.67
N ASN A 336 -3.16 2.69 -13.85
CA ASN A 336 -2.70 4.04 -14.13
C ASN A 336 -1.17 4.11 -14.07
N PRO A 337 -0.54 4.98 -14.87
CA PRO A 337 0.88 5.25 -14.75
C PRO A 337 1.26 5.70 -13.34
N ILE A 338 2.39 5.21 -12.87
CA ILE A 338 2.95 5.61 -11.60
C ILE A 338 3.29 7.11 -11.69
N CYS A 339 2.69 7.92 -10.82
CA CYS A 339 2.94 9.37 -10.82
C CYS A 339 4.44 9.65 -10.64
N GLN A 340 4.94 10.86 -10.95
CA GLN A 340 6.31 11.25 -10.57
C GLN A 340 6.60 11.00 -9.07
N LEU A 341 5.58 11.08 -8.21
CA LEU A 341 5.65 10.69 -6.79
C LEU A 341 5.82 9.18 -6.55
N GLY A 342 5.42 8.33 -7.48
CA GLY A 342 5.69 6.91 -7.43
C GLY A 342 7.08 6.52 -7.97
N PHE A 343 7.94 7.50 -8.31
CA PHE A 343 9.40 7.34 -8.25
C PHE A 343 9.98 7.77 -6.89
N LEU A 344 9.14 8.22 -5.96
CA LEU A 344 9.53 8.59 -4.58
C LEU A 344 9.28 7.46 -3.60
N VAL A 345 9.22 6.21 -4.03
CA VAL A 345 8.65 5.12 -3.26
C VAL A 345 9.60 4.55 -2.19
N LEU A 346 9.09 4.37 -0.96
CA LEU A 346 9.90 4.05 0.22
C LEU A 346 10.15 2.55 0.48
N LEU A 347 11.38 2.22 0.87
CA LEU A 347 11.86 0.86 1.17
C LEU A 347 12.12 0.46 2.61
N LEU A 348 11.77 -0.82 2.85
CA LEU A 348 12.36 -1.82 3.74
C LEU A 348 12.65 -1.41 5.19
N VAL A 349 11.62 -1.11 5.97
CA VAL A 349 11.54 -1.53 7.40
C VAL A 349 10.59 -2.73 7.55
N PHE A 350 9.90 -3.12 6.48
CA PHE A 350 8.73 -4.00 6.52
C PHE A 350 9.01 -5.36 5.89
N ASP A 351 9.64 -6.24 6.64
CA ASP A 351 9.41 -7.66 6.38
C ASP A 351 8.08 -8.08 7.02
N VAL A 352 6.97 -7.79 6.34
CA VAL A 352 5.63 -8.33 6.69
C VAL A 352 5.41 -9.74 6.12
N SER A 353 6.39 -10.29 5.39
CA SER A 353 6.25 -11.59 4.70
C SER A 353 6.24 -12.80 5.62
N ASN A 354 6.55 -12.61 6.92
CA ASN A 354 6.50 -13.67 7.94
C ASN A 354 5.14 -13.81 8.63
N ASN A 355 4.08 -13.13 8.16
CA ASN A 355 2.73 -13.32 8.69
C ASN A 355 2.14 -14.65 8.20
N ARG A 356 2.62 -15.76 8.78
CA ARG A 356 1.98 -17.06 8.69
C ARG A 356 0.65 -17.01 9.44
N LEU A 357 -0.42 -16.72 8.71
CA LEU A 357 -1.78 -16.98 9.11
C LEU A 357 -2.01 -18.50 9.20
N ALA A 358 -1.65 -19.09 10.35
CA ALA A 358 -2.23 -20.34 10.84
C ALA A 358 -1.63 -20.68 12.21
N SER A 359 -2.41 -20.51 13.28
CA SER A 359 -2.38 -21.37 14.49
C SER A 359 -3.51 -21.00 15.46
N PRO A 360 -4.10 -21.97 16.17
CA PRO A 360 -4.87 -21.68 17.38
C PRO A 360 -3.98 -21.04 18.45
N ILE A 361 -4.55 -20.12 19.25
CA ILE A 361 -3.87 -19.46 20.37
C ILE A 361 -3.25 -20.52 21.31
N PRO A 362 -1.95 -20.45 21.66
CA PRO A 362 -1.31 -21.45 22.51
C PRO A 362 -1.99 -21.57 23.87
N VAL A 363 -2.49 -22.78 24.19
CA VAL A 363 -3.17 -23.09 25.47
C VAL A 363 -2.29 -22.78 26.69
N ALA A 364 -0.97 -22.77 26.52
CA ALA A 364 0.01 -22.40 27.54
C ALA A 364 -0.10 -20.94 28.04
N LEU A 365 -0.77 -20.04 27.31
CA LEU A 365 -1.00 -18.66 27.75
C LEU A 365 -2.20 -18.53 28.71
N GLY A 366 -3.13 -19.49 28.72
CA GLY A 366 -4.31 -19.48 29.60
C GLY A 366 -4.09 -20.12 30.97
N ASN A 367 -3.13 -21.04 31.10
CA ASN A 367 -2.93 -21.86 32.31
C ASN A 367 -1.54 -21.71 32.92
N ARG A 368 -1.19 -20.50 33.39
CA ARG A 368 -0.02 -20.31 34.27
C ARG A 368 -0.39 -20.58 35.74
N THR A 369 0.42 -21.38 36.44
CA THR A 369 0.32 -21.64 37.89
C THR A 369 1.43 -20.92 38.65
N GLY A 370 1.04 -20.16 39.68
CA GLY A 370 1.91 -19.32 40.52
C GLY A 370 1.33 -17.92 40.77
N ASN A 371 1.91 -17.13 41.68
CA ASN A 371 1.48 -15.75 42.03
C ASN A 371 1.73 -14.68 40.93
N LEU A 372 1.90 -15.09 39.67
CA LEU A 372 2.00 -14.18 38.53
C LEU A 372 0.60 -13.96 37.93
N VAL A 373 0.33 -12.72 37.49
CA VAL A 373 -0.97 -12.29 36.95
C VAL A 373 -1.38 -13.20 35.77
N ARG A 374 -2.51 -13.90 35.90
CA ARG A 374 -3.10 -14.70 34.80
C ARG A 374 -3.54 -13.77 33.68
N PHE A 375 -3.15 -14.08 32.46
CA PHE A 375 -3.61 -13.37 31.28
C PHE A 375 -5.07 -13.76 31.00
N ASN A 376 -5.99 -12.82 31.21
CA ASN A 376 -7.40 -13.05 30.96
C ASN A 376 -7.68 -12.97 29.46
N THR A 377 -7.84 -14.11 28.80
CA THR A 377 -8.13 -14.19 27.36
C THR A 377 -9.52 -13.68 26.98
N SER A 378 -10.39 -13.38 27.94
CA SER A 378 -11.70 -12.76 27.67
C SER A 378 -11.63 -11.23 27.51
N SER A 379 -10.53 -10.57 27.89
CA SER A 379 -10.44 -9.10 27.87
C SER A 379 -10.04 -8.49 26.52
N TYR A 380 -9.74 -9.32 25.51
CA TYR A 380 -9.53 -8.86 24.14
C TYR A 380 -10.81 -8.86 23.30
N VAL A 381 -11.88 -9.51 23.77
CA VAL A 381 -13.19 -9.38 23.13
C VAL A 381 -13.82 -8.07 23.60
N GLY A 382 -13.60 -7.01 22.83
CA GLY A 382 -14.40 -5.79 22.92
C GLY A 382 -13.98 -4.78 23.97
N ASN A 383 -12.69 -4.40 23.99
CA ASN A 383 -12.28 -3.20 24.70
C ASN A 383 -12.72 -1.95 23.89
N LYS A 384 -13.92 -1.44 24.21
CA LYS A 384 -14.61 -0.37 23.45
C LYS A 384 -13.88 0.98 23.43
N ASP A 385 -12.86 1.16 24.25
CA ASP A 385 -12.13 2.42 24.39
C ASP A 385 -10.71 2.38 23.81
N LEU A 386 -10.29 1.24 23.24
CA LEU A 386 -9.01 1.06 22.53
C LEU A 386 -9.16 1.16 21.00
N TYR A 387 -10.31 1.62 20.53
CA TYR A 387 -10.49 2.00 19.12
C TYR A 387 -9.83 3.34 18.86
N GLY A 388 -8.61 3.30 18.32
CA GLY A 388 -8.15 4.37 17.44
C GLY A 388 -9.06 4.39 16.21
N TYR A 389 -10.10 5.22 16.25
CA TYR A 389 -10.94 5.67 15.13
C TYR A 389 -11.37 4.57 14.13
N PRO A 390 -12.63 4.14 14.11
CA PRO A 390 -13.41 4.30 12.89
C PRO A 390 -13.78 5.78 12.76
N LEU A 391 -13.91 6.28 11.53
CA LEU A 391 -14.70 7.48 11.24
C LEU A 391 -16.02 7.38 12.01
N ALA A 392 -16.52 8.52 12.52
CA ALA A 392 -17.88 8.55 13.06
C ALA A 392 -18.80 7.90 12.01
N PRO A 393 -19.72 7.00 12.41
CA PRO A 393 -20.59 6.34 11.45
C PRO A 393 -21.24 7.41 10.59
N LEU A 394 -21.10 7.28 9.28
CA LEU A 394 -21.81 8.09 8.29
C LEU A 394 -23.24 8.27 8.81
N LYS A 395 -23.67 9.53 9.04
CA LYS A 395 -25.07 9.85 9.28
C LYS A 395 -25.83 9.55 7.99
N SER A 396 -26.04 8.27 7.71
CA SER A 396 -26.98 7.84 6.71
C SER A 396 -28.36 8.17 7.26
N LYS A 397 -29.02 9.16 6.66
CA LYS A 397 -30.49 9.13 6.55
C LYS A 397 -30.85 8.07 5.51
N GLY A 398 -30.33 6.85 5.69
CA GLY A 398 -30.49 5.72 4.78
C GLY A 398 -31.41 4.70 5.42
N LEU A 399 -32.43 4.29 4.70
CA LEU A 399 -33.36 3.23 5.10
C LEU A 399 -32.57 2.00 5.58
N LEU A 400 -32.92 1.45 6.74
CA LEU A 400 -32.27 0.25 7.32
C LEU A 400 -32.14 -0.82 6.22
N ILE A 401 -30.99 -1.49 6.10
CA ILE A 401 -30.80 -2.59 5.15
C ILE A 401 -31.89 -3.67 5.34
N MET A 402 -32.37 -3.88 6.57
CA MET A 402 -33.52 -4.74 6.87
C MET A 402 -34.83 -4.25 6.26
N ALA A 403 -35.03 -2.93 6.12
CA ALA A 403 -36.17 -2.35 5.43
C ALA A 403 -36.06 -2.53 3.91
N ILE A 404 -34.85 -2.41 3.33
CA ILE A 404 -34.63 -2.69 1.89
C ILE A 404 -34.86 -4.18 1.59
N VAL A 405 -34.33 -5.07 2.43
CA VAL A 405 -34.56 -6.52 2.32
C VAL A 405 -36.04 -6.86 2.55
N GLY A 406 -36.71 -6.20 3.50
CA GLY A 406 -38.14 -6.34 3.75
C GLY A 406 -39.01 -5.88 2.58
N ILE A 407 -38.68 -4.74 1.94
CA ILE A 407 -39.37 -4.24 0.74
C ILE A 407 -39.12 -5.19 -0.44
N GLY A 408 -37.90 -5.71 -0.60
CA GLY A 408 -37.56 -6.69 -1.65
C GLY A 408 -38.33 -7.99 -1.49
N LEU A 409 -38.37 -8.56 -0.29
CA LEU A 409 -39.12 -9.79 0.00
C LEU A 409 -40.63 -9.57 -0.09
N GLY A 410 -41.13 -8.46 0.42
CA GLY A 410 -42.56 -8.11 0.37
C GLY A 410 -43.06 -7.87 -1.06
N SER A 411 -42.29 -7.17 -1.89
CA SER A 411 -42.64 -6.95 -3.30
C SER A 411 -42.55 -8.23 -4.13
N GLY A 412 -41.58 -9.12 -3.85
CA GLY A 412 -41.51 -10.44 -4.47
C GLY A 412 -42.72 -11.32 -4.14
N LEU A 413 -43.15 -11.37 -2.88
CA LEU A 413 -44.33 -12.13 -2.45
C LEU A 413 -45.63 -11.54 -3.03
N LEU A 414 -45.78 -10.22 -3.03
CA LEU A 414 -46.96 -9.56 -3.59
C LEU A 414 -47.04 -9.77 -5.11
N SER A 415 -45.90 -9.68 -5.82
CA SER A 415 -45.82 -9.97 -7.26
C SER A 415 -46.20 -11.41 -7.56
N LEU A 416 -45.73 -12.38 -6.76
CA LEU A 416 -46.10 -13.79 -6.93
C LEU A 416 -47.61 -14.02 -6.71
N VAL A 417 -48.19 -13.42 -5.66
CA VAL A 417 -49.62 -13.56 -5.36
C VAL A 417 -50.49 -12.90 -6.43
N LEU A 418 -50.11 -11.71 -6.92
CA LEU A 418 -50.81 -11.03 -8.01
C LEU A 418 -50.72 -11.83 -9.31
N SER A 419 -49.53 -12.34 -9.65
CA SER A 419 -49.33 -13.17 -10.85
C SER A 419 -50.18 -14.44 -10.79
N PHE A 420 -50.18 -15.14 -9.64
CA PHE A 420 -50.98 -16.33 -9.44
C PHE A 420 -52.48 -16.05 -9.49
N SER A 421 -52.92 -14.93 -8.90
CA SER A 421 -54.33 -14.52 -8.91
C SER A 421 -54.81 -14.16 -10.31
N VAL A 422 -53.99 -13.45 -11.09
CA VAL A 422 -54.28 -13.12 -12.50
C VAL A 422 -54.36 -14.39 -13.33
N VAL A 423 -53.46 -15.36 -13.14
CA VAL A 423 -53.52 -16.66 -13.83
C VAL A 423 -54.79 -17.43 -13.44
N CYS A 424 -55.16 -17.46 -12.15
CA CYS A 424 -56.39 -18.12 -11.71
C CYS A 424 -57.65 -17.47 -12.29
N ILE A 425 -57.71 -16.14 -12.36
CA ILE A 425 -58.83 -15.41 -12.98
C ILE A 425 -58.86 -15.67 -14.48
N TRP A 426 -57.70 -15.64 -15.16
CA TRP A 426 -57.60 -15.93 -16.59
C TRP A 426 -58.09 -17.35 -16.90
N LEU A 427 -57.69 -18.35 -16.11
CA LEU A 427 -58.16 -19.73 -16.25
C LEU A 427 -59.69 -19.84 -16.07
N ARG A 428 -60.26 -19.16 -15.07
CA ARG A 428 -61.73 -19.14 -14.89
C ARG A 428 -62.48 -18.48 -16.04
N VAL A 429 -61.95 -17.36 -16.55
CA VAL A 429 -62.57 -16.68 -17.71
C VAL A 429 -62.44 -17.53 -18.97
N PHE A 430 -61.32 -18.22 -19.15
CA PHE A 430 -61.10 -19.12 -20.27
C PHE A 430 -62.06 -20.32 -20.23
N GLU A 431 -62.26 -20.95 -19.07
CA GLU A 431 -63.26 -22.02 -18.88
C GLU A 431 -64.70 -21.52 -19.17
N GLN A 432 -65.05 -20.31 -18.71
CA GLN A 432 -66.35 -19.71 -19.01
C GLN A 432 -66.53 -19.43 -20.51
N ASN A 433 -65.50 -18.95 -21.21
CA ASN A 433 -65.59 -18.74 -22.65
C ASN A 433 -65.69 -20.06 -23.44
N MET A 434 -65.01 -21.13 -23.01
CA MET A 434 -65.14 -22.45 -23.63
C MET A 434 -66.56 -23.03 -23.47
N THR A 435 -67.17 -22.90 -22.30
CA THR A 435 -68.56 -23.35 -22.09
C THR A 435 -69.58 -22.54 -22.90
N VAL A 436 -69.30 -21.26 -23.20
CA VAL A 436 -70.12 -20.42 -24.08
C VAL A 436 -69.92 -20.75 -25.56
N GLU A 437 -68.72 -21.15 -25.98
CA GLU A 437 -68.47 -21.62 -27.35
C GLU A 437 -69.07 -23.01 -27.62
N GLU A 438 -69.00 -23.95 -26.67
CA GLU A 438 -69.69 -25.25 -26.79
C GLU A 438 -71.22 -25.09 -26.86
N GLY A 439 -71.79 -24.07 -26.21
CA GLY A 439 -73.22 -23.73 -26.33
C GLY A 439 -73.64 -23.14 -27.68
N LYS A 440 -72.69 -22.69 -28.52
CA LYS A 440 -72.96 -22.12 -29.86
C LYS A 440 -72.79 -23.13 -31.00
N ILE A 441 -72.21 -24.30 -30.75
CA ILE A 441 -72.10 -25.39 -31.73
C ILE A 441 -73.30 -26.32 -31.55
N SER A 442 -74.48 -25.82 -31.92
CA SER A 442 -75.67 -26.64 -32.17
C SER A 442 -76.15 -26.40 -33.60
N GLN A 443 -75.33 -26.82 -34.56
CA GLN A 443 -75.77 -26.99 -35.95
C GLN A 443 -75.58 -28.44 -36.39
N LEU A 444 -76.71 -29.14 -36.32
CA LEU A 444 -77.18 -30.28 -37.11
C LEU A 444 -76.24 -30.73 -38.25
N MET A 445 -75.80 -31.98 -38.16
CA MET A 445 -75.34 -32.75 -39.32
C MET A 445 -76.49 -32.91 -40.33
N PRO A 446 -76.27 -32.72 -41.64
CA PRO A 446 -77.18 -33.21 -42.65
C PRO A 446 -76.91 -34.70 -42.91
N ASP A 447 -77.98 -35.49 -42.94
CA ASP A 447 -78.01 -36.86 -43.44
C ASP A 447 -77.70 -36.88 -44.94
N TYR A 448 -76.60 -37.56 -45.32
CA TYR A 448 -76.50 -38.69 -46.27
C TYR A 448 -75.06 -38.90 -46.74
#